data_AF-A0A392P253-F1
#
_entry.id   AF-A0A392P253-F1
#
_cell.length_a   1.000
_cell.length_b   1.000
_cell.length_c   1.000
_cell.angle_alpha   90.00
_cell.angle_beta   90.00
_cell.angle_gamma   90.00
#
_symmetry.space_group_name_H-M   'P 1'
#
loop_
_entity.id
_entity.type
_entity.pdbx_description
1 polymer ?
#
loop_
_entity_poly.entity_id
_entity_poly.type
_entity_poly.pdbx_seq_one_letter_code
_entity_poly.pdbx_strand_id
1 'polypeptide(L)'
;PLFDGHTKVVVSNAEKTILEDMGPDSIRGEIAKSSEAVFKLLEVVTFLNGRECQYLKERDVAMKKVTELGKQLREMTVAFDDYKNKHALQLNLVKDLEEADAKLAEVVRERDALVEQEQQLDPVGAYVEASRADLIKKILAVDESMIAAASTQFHNAVAQLRILNPNVEFVEDGLDEDK
;
A
#
# COMPACT_ATOMS: atom_id res chain seq x y z
N PRO A 1 9.28 -61.77 -13.68
CA PRO A 1 9.18 -63.25 -13.80
C PRO A 1 7.80 -63.72 -13.33
N LEU A 2 7.15 -64.65 -14.05
CA LEU A 2 5.79 -65.11 -13.75
C LEU A 2 5.67 -65.90 -12.42
N PHE A 3 6.82 -66.29 -11.85
CA PHE A 3 6.95 -66.90 -10.53
C PHE A 3 8.04 -66.16 -9.76
N ASP A 4 7.78 -65.87 -8.49
CA ASP A 4 8.63 -65.10 -7.56
C ASP A 4 9.89 -65.83 -7.08
N GLY A 5 10.28 -66.93 -7.74
CA GLY A 5 11.40 -67.79 -7.32
C GLY A 5 11.15 -68.59 -6.05
N HIS A 6 10.04 -68.35 -5.34
CA HIS A 6 9.60 -69.09 -4.16
C HIS A 6 8.58 -70.19 -4.51
N THR A 7 7.95 -70.09 -5.68
CA THR A 7 6.99 -71.09 -6.16
C THR A 7 7.71 -72.28 -6.79
N LYS A 8 7.58 -73.48 -6.19
CA LYS A 8 8.07 -74.75 -6.75
C LYS A 8 6.92 -75.53 -7.36
N VAL A 9 6.95 -75.77 -8.67
CA VAL A 9 5.98 -76.64 -9.35
C VAL A 9 6.40 -78.09 -9.10
N VAL A 10 5.57 -78.85 -8.36
CA VAL A 10 5.79 -80.26 -8.05
C VAL A 10 4.55 -81.03 -8.48
N VAL A 11 4.73 -82.09 -9.27
CA VAL A 11 3.65 -83.04 -9.57
C VAL A 11 3.51 -83.98 -8.37
N SER A 12 2.31 -84.09 -7.82
CA SER A 12 2.06 -84.98 -6.69
C SER A 12 2.17 -86.46 -7.10
N ASN A 13 2.47 -87.34 -6.14
CA ASN A 13 2.55 -88.79 -6.42
C ASN A 13 1.22 -89.34 -6.97
N ALA A 14 0.08 -88.80 -6.52
CA ALA A 14 -1.24 -89.18 -7.02
C ALA A 14 -1.43 -88.80 -8.50
N GLU A 15 -1.08 -87.57 -8.89
CA GLU A 15 -1.13 -87.13 -10.29
C GLU A 15 -0.17 -87.93 -11.18
N LYS A 16 1.01 -88.31 -10.64
CA LYS A 16 1.98 -89.13 -11.36
C LYS A 16 1.42 -90.52 -11.69
N THR A 17 0.79 -91.19 -10.73
CA THR A 17 0.13 -92.49 -10.98
C THR A 17 -0.99 -92.36 -12.01
N ILE A 18 -1.80 -91.29 -11.93
CA ILE A 18 -2.87 -91.03 -12.92
C ILE A 18 -2.28 -90.83 -14.32
N LEU A 19 -1.19 -90.06 -14.45
CA LEU A 19 -0.53 -89.81 -15.74
C LEU A 19 0.14 -91.08 -16.30
N GLU A 20 0.67 -91.97 -15.46
CA GLU A 20 1.25 -93.25 -15.86
C GLU A 20 0.18 -94.25 -16.36
N ASP A 21 -1.05 -94.20 -15.82
CA ASP A 21 -2.19 -95.01 -16.26
C ASP A 21 -2.85 -94.49 -17.56
N MET A 22 -2.54 -93.25 -17.98
CA MET A 22 -3.09 -92.63 -19.19
C MET A 22 -2.31 -93.04 -20.46
N GLY A 23 -3.05 -93.32 -21.54
CA GLY A 23 -2.44 -93.49 -22.87
C GLY A 23 -1.83 -92.18 -23.41
N PRO A 24 -0.85 -92.25 -24.34
CA PRO A 24 -0.12 -91.09 -24.84
C PRO A 24 -1.01 -90.02 -25.50
N ASP A 25 -2.10 -90.43 -26.15
CA ASP A 25 -3.05 -89.50 -26.77
C ASP A 25 -3.88 -88.72 -25.72
N SER A 26 -4.26 -89.37 -24.61
CA SER A 26 -4.94 -88.71 -23.50
C SER A 26 -4.03 -87.69 -22.80
N ILE A 27 -2.76 -88.04 -22.59
CA ILE A 27 -1.75 -87.11 -22.03
C ILE A 27 -1.60 -85.89 -22.93
N ARG A 28 -1.49 -86.09 -24.25
CA ARG A 28 -1.41 -84.99 -25.22
C ARG A 28 -2.64 -84.09 -25.17
N GLY A 29 -3.83 -84.67 -25.01
CA GLY A 29 -5.09 -83.93 -24.87
C GLY A 29 -5.12 -83.04 -23.62
N GLU A 30 -4.72 -83.56 -22.45
CA GLU A 30 -4.67 -82.77 -21.21
C GLU A 30 -3.59 -81.70 -21.23
N ILE A 31 -2.42 -81.98 -21.84
CA ILE A 31 -1.39 -80.96 -22.08
C ILE A 31 -1.94 -79.85 -22.97
N ALA A 32 -2.67 -80.19 -24.04
CA ALA A 32 -3.26 -79.19 -24.93
C ALA A 32 -4.27 -78.30 -24.21
N LYS A 33 -5.21 -78.90 -23.45
CA LYS A 33 -6.19 -78.15 -22.64
C LYS A 33 -5.51 -77.25 -21.59
N SER A 34 -4.53 -77.79 -20.86
CA SER A 34 -3.77 -77.02 -19.86
C SER A 34 -2.99 -75.89 -20.51
N SER A 35 -2.37 -76.14 -21.66
CA SER A 35 -1.64 -75.11 -22.42
C SER A 35 -2.57 -73.99 -22.88
N GLU A 36 -3.77 -74.33 -23.37
CA GLU A 36 -4.79 -73.34 -23.74
C GLU A 36 -5.17 -72.43 -22.55
N ALA A 37 -5.37 -73.02 -21.36
CA ALA A 37 -5.66 -72.26 -20.15
C ALA A 37 -4.51 -71.31 -19.78
N VAL A 38 -3.25 -71.77 -19.88
CA VAL A 38 -2.07 -70.91 -19.63
C VAL A 38 -1.98 -69.76 -20.64
N PHE A 39 -2.25 -70.01 -21.93
CA PHE A 39 -2.25 -68.95 -22.94
C PHE A 39 -3.33 -67.90 -22.69
N LYS A 40 -4.55 -68.30 -22.33
CA LYS A 40 -5.61 -67.34 -21.94
C LYS A 40 -5.22 -66.50 -20.73
N LEU A 41 -4.58 -67.11 -19.72
CA LEU A 41 -4.05 -66.36 -18.57
C LEU A 41 -2.97 -65.37 -19.00
N LEU A 42 -2.06 -65.77 -19.89
CA LEU A 42 -1.03 -64.88 -20.42
C LEU A 42 -1.61 -63.69 -21.20
N GLU A 43 -2.65 -63.92 -22.00
CA GLU A 43 -3.38 -62.85 -22.70
C GLU A 43 -3.99 -61.85 -21.71
N VAL A 44 -4.67 -62.35 -20.66
CA VAL A 44 -5.26 -61.49 -19.62
C VAL A 44 -4.18 -60.69 -18.88
N VAL A 45 -3.07 -61.33 -18.48
CA VAL A 45 -1.95 -60.64 -17.81
C VAL A 45 -1.35 -59.56 -18.71
N THR A 46 -1.15 -59.86 -19.99
CA THR A 46 -0.60 -58.88 -20.96
C THR A 46 -1.55 -57.70 -21.15
N PHE A 47 -2.85 -57.96 -21.24
CA PHE A 47 -3.87 -56.92 -21.33
C PHE A 47 -3.91 -56.02 -20.08
N LEU A 48 -3.88 -56.63 -18.88
CA LEU A 48 -3.85 -55.89 -17.62
C LEU A 48 -2.58 -55.06 -17.48
N ASN A 49 -1.42 -55.61 -17.82
CA ASN A 49 -0.15 -54.88 -17.81
C ASN A 49 -0.20 -53.65 -18.74
N GLY A 50 -0.77 -53.80 -19.94
CA GLY A 50 -0.96 -52.69 -20.87
C GLY A 50 -1.82 -51.57 -20.28
N ARG A 51 -2.93 -51.92 -19.63
CA ARG A 51 -3.81 -50.97 -18.93
C ARG A 51 -3.11 -50.28 -17.76
N GLU A 52 -2.37 -51.02 -16.95
CA GLU A 52 -1.64 -50.46 -15.81
C GLU A 52 -0.56 -49.46 -16.27
N CYS A 53 0.20 -49.80 -17.32
CA CYS A 53 1.15 -48.87 -17.92
C CYS A 53 0.48 -47.58 -18.41
N GLN A 54 -0.75 -47.66 -18.94
CA GLN A 54 -1.49 -46.48 -19.33
C GLN A 54 -1.87 -45.61 -18.12
N TYR A 55 -2.40 -46.20 -17.05
CA TYR A 55 -2.75 -45.45 -15.84
C TYR A 55 -1.54 -44.78 -15.18
N LEU A 56 -0.37 -45.43 -15.19
CA LEU A 56 0.87 -44.82 -14.70
C LEU A 56 1.25 -43.57 -15.51
N LYS A 57 1.13 -43.62 -16.85
CA LYS A 57 1.39 -42.45 -17.71
C LYS A 57 0.40 -41.32 -17.43
N GLU A 58 -0.88 -41.64 -17.32
CA GLU A 58 -1.93 -40.65 -17.02
C GLU A 58 -1.71 -40.00 -15.65
N ARG A 59 -1.36 -40.80 -14.63
CA ARG A 59 -1.00 -40.33 -13.30
C ARG A 59 0.20 -39.38 -13.34
N ASP A 60 1.26 -39.73 -14.07
CA ASP A 60 2.46 -38.91 -14.14
C ASP A 60 2.19 -37.56 -14.84
N VAL A 61 1.34 -37.56 -15.88
CA VAL A 61 0.86 -36.33 -16.52
C VAL A 61 0.02 -35.48 -15.57
N ALA A 62 -0.90 -36.10 -14.82
CA ALA A 62 -1.72 -35.41 -13.83
C ALA A 62 -0.85 -34.82 -12.71
N MET A 63 0.15 -35.56 -12.22
CA MET A 63 1.05 -35.10 -11.17
C MET A 63 1.85 -33.87 -11.60
N LYS A 64 2.34 -33.84 -12.84
CA LYS A 64 2.98 -32.65 -13.43
C LYS A 64 2.04 -31.44 -13.49
N LYS A 65 0.77 -31.65 -13.85
CA LYS A 65 -0.23 -30.56 -13.87
C LYS A 65 -0.51 -30.03 -12.47
N VAL A 66 -0.63 -30.91 -11.47
CA VAL A 66 -0.82 -30.52 -10.07
C VAL A 66 0.36 -29.67 -9.58
N THR A 67 1.60 -30.05 -9.91
CA THR A 67 2.78 -29.26 -9.51
C THR A 67 2.81 -27.88 -10.18
N GLU A 68 2.42 -27.79 -11.45
CA GLU A 68 2.37 -26.53 -12.19
C GLU A 68 1.28 -25.60 -11.64
N LEU A 69 0.05 -26.10 -11.48
CA LEU A 69 -1.04 -25.32 -10.90
C LEU A 69 -0.72 -24.87 -9.47
N GLY A 70 -0.06 -25.72 -8.67
CA GLY A 70 0.39 -25.34 -7.32
C GLY A 70 1.46 -24.25 -7.33
N LYS A 71 2.27 -24.14 -8.39
CA LYS A 71 3.20 -23.02 -8.57
C LYS A 71 2.44 -21.74 -8.93
N GLN A 72 1.56 -21.79 -9.94
CA GLN A 72 0.75 -20.65 -10.37
C GLN A 72 -0.12 -20.09 -9.23
N LEU A 73 -0.70 -20.97 -8.42
CA LEU A 73 -1.49 -20.56 -7.26
C LEU A 73 -0.65 -19.80 -6.24
N ARG A 74 0.59 -20.23 -5.97
CA ARG A 74 1.50 -19.53 -5.04
C ARG A 74 1.89 -18.15 -5.58
N GLU A 75 2.22 -18.07 -6.87
CA GLU A 75 2.55 -16.79 -7.51
C GLU A 75 1.36 -15.82 -7.45
N MET A 76 0.15 -16.30 -7.73
CA MET A 76 -1.08 -15.51 -7.62
C MET A 76 -1.34 -15.04 -6.20
N THR A 77 -1.17 -15.90 -5.19
CA THR A 77 -1.34 -15.52 -3.78
C THR A 77 -0.40 -14.39 -3.37
N VAL A 78 0.89 -14.49 -3.73
CA VAL A 78 1.87 -13.44 -3.42
C VAL A 78 1.51 -12.12 -4.12
N ALA A 79 1.11 -12.16 -5.39
CA ALA A 79 0.69 -10.98 -6.13
C ALA A 79 -0.59 -10.34 -5.53
N PHE A 80 -1.53 -11.16 -5.06
CA PHE A 80 -2.75 -10.69 -4.42
C PHE A 80 -2.49 -10.02 -3.08
N ASP A 81 -1.58 -10.57 -2.28
CA ASP A 81 -1.17 -9.95 -1.01
C ASP A 81 -0.43 -8.62 -1.24
N ASP A 82 0.44 -8.54 -2.24
CA ASP A 82 1.08 -7.29 -2.66
C ASP A 82 0.04 -6.23 -3.10
N TYR A 83 -0.94 -6.64 -3.91
CA TYR A 83 -2.03 -5.77 -4.33
C TYR A 83 -2.82 -5.20 -3.15
N LYS A 84 -3.16 -6.04 -2.15
CA LYS A 84 -3.85 -5.59 -0.94
C LYS A 84 -3.04 -4.54 -0.17
N ASN A 85 -1.74 -4.77 -0.02
CA ASN A 85 -0.85 -3.83 0.67
C ASN A 85 -0.79 -2.49 -0.07
N LYS A 86 -0.66 -2.53 -1.40
CA LYS A 86 -0.68 -1.32 -2.23
C LYS A 86 -2.01 -0.58 -2.14
N HIS A 87 -3.13 -1.29 -2.13
CA HIS A 87 -4.45 -0.70 -2.00
C HIS A 87 -4.65 -0.03 -0.62
N ALA A 88 -4.16 -0.66 0.46
CA ALA A 88 -4.20 -0.05 1.79
C ALA A 88 -3.37 1.25 1.84
N LEU A 89 -2.19 1.27 1.20
CA LEU A 89 -1.39 2.49 1.08
C LEU A 89 -2.10 3.58 0.28
N GLN A 90 -2.78 3.21 -0.81
CA GLN A 90 -3.58 4.16 -1.59
C GLN A 90 -4.71 4.79 -0.77
N LEU A 91 -5.38 4.01 0.07
CA LEU A 91 -6.45 4.52 0.92
C LEU A 91 -5.94 5.55 1.93
N ASN A 92 -4.77 5.30 2.52
CA ASN A 92 -4.12 6.27 3.42
C ASN A 92 -3.71 7.54 2.66
N LEU A 93 -3.12 7.41 1.47
CA LEU A 93 -2.71 8.57 0.67
C LEU A 93 -3.91 9.44 0.26
N VAL A 94 -5.04 8.84 -0.10
CA VAL A 94 -6.28 9.57 -0.42
C VAL A 94 -6.75 10.36 0.81
N LYS A 95 -6.74 9.74 1.98
CA LYS A 95 -7.11 10.42 3.24
C LYS A 95 -6.18 11.60 3.56
N ASP A 96 -4.86 11.42 3.39
CA ASP A 96 -3.88 12.47 3.62
C ASP A 96 -4.09 13.66 2.65
N LEU A 97 -4.45 13.37 1.39
CA LEU A 97 -4.80 14.39 0.39
C LEU A 97 -6.07 15.14 0.77
N GLU A 98 -7.12 14.44 1.21
CA GLU A 98 -8.36 15.08 1.68
C GLU A 98 -8.09 16.01 2.88
N GLU A 99 -7.23 15.61 3.82
CA GLU A 99 -6.83 16.46 4.94
C GLU A 99 -6.02 17.67 4.49
N ALA A 100 -5.09 17.50 3.54
CA ALA A 100 -4.30 18.59 2.98
C ALA A 100 -5.18 19.60 2.23
N ASP A 101 -6.15 19.13 1.45
CA ASP A 101 -7.11 19.99 0.74
C ASP A 101 -7.97 20.79 1.71
N ALA A 102 -8.41 20.18 2.83
CA ALA A 102 -9.15 20.88 3.87
C ALA A 102 -8.33 22.01 4.52
N LYS A 103 -7.06 21.74 4.84
CA LYS A 103 -6.13 22.76 5.38
C LYS A 103 -5.85 23.87 4.37
N LEU A 104 -5.70 23.52 3.09
CA LEU A 104 -5.49 24.51 2.03
C LEU A 104 -6.71 25.43 1.89
N ALA A 105 -7.93 24.88 1.97
CA ALA A 105 -9.15 25.67 1.94
C ALA A 105 -9.25 26.64 3.13
N GLU A 106 -8.78 26.25 4.31
CA GLU A 106 -8.69 27.12 5.48
C GLU A 106 -7.68 28.25 5.28
N VAL A 107 -6.46 27.94 4.87
CA VAL A 107 -5.42 28.94 4.58
C VAL A 107 -5.86 29.92 3.50
N VAL A 108 -6.60 29.45 2.49
CA VAL A 108 -7.18 30.31 1.44
C VAL A 108 -8.19 31.30 2.04
N ARG A 109 -9.09 30.84 2.93
CA ARG A 109 -10.03 31.73 3.61
C ARG A 109 -9.33 32.76 4.49
N GLU A 110 -8.31 32.34 5.25
CA GLU A 110 -7.54 33.24 6.09
C GLU A 110 -6.81 34.30 5.28
N ARG A 111 -6.16 33.90 4.19
CA ARG A 111 -5.52 34.82 3.24
C ARG A 111 -6.53 35.83 2.69
N ASP A 112 -7.69 35.38 2.24
CA ASP A 112 -8.70 36.28 1.65
C ASP A 112 -9.21 37.30 2.68
N ALA A 113 -9.43 36.87 3.92
CA ALA A 113 -9.80 37.77 5.01
C ALA A 113 -8.69 38.80 5.32
N LEU A 114 -7.41 38.38 5.33
CA LEU A 114 -6.28 39.30 5.51
C LEU A 114 -6.15 40.30 4.36
N VAL A 115 -6.37 39.85 3.12
CA VAL A 115 -6.36 40.74 1.94
C VAL A 115 -7.47 41.79 2.05
N GLU A 116 -8.68 41.40 2.47
CA GLU A 116 -9.77 42.37 2.71
C GLU A 116 -9.41 43.37 3.83
N GLN A 117 -8.77 42.90 4.91
CA GLN A 117 -8.33 43.77 5.99
C GLN A 117 -7.25 44.77 5.53
N GLU A 118 -6.27 44.32 4.75
CA GLU A 118 -5.24 45.18 4.15
C GLU A 118 -5.87 46.25 3.26
N GLN A 119 -6.85 45.90 2.43
CA GLN A 119 -7.57 46.87 1.58
C GLN A 119 -8.33 47.94 2.40
N GLN A 120 -8.82 47.61 3.59
CA GLN A 120 -9.46 48.58 4.48
C GLN A 120 -8.46 49.53 5.14
N LEU A 121 -7.29 49.01 5.53
CA LEU A 121 -6.24 49.79 6.19
C LEU A 121 -5.45 50.65 5.21
N ASP A 122 -5.32 50.21 3.96
CA ASP A 122 -4.63 50.93 2.89
C ASP A 122 -5.45 50.98 1.58
N PRO A 123 -6.57 51.74 1.55
CA PRO A 123 -7.47 51.79 0.39
C PRO A 123 -6.82 52.31 -0.90
N VAL A 124 -5.72 53.06 -0.77
CA VAL A 124 -5.00 53.70 -1.88
C VAL A 124 -3.74 52.90 -2.26
N GLY A 125 -3.40 51.85 -1.50
CA GLY A 125 -2.18 51.06 -1.73
C GLY A 125 -0.88 51.84 -1.46
N ALA A 126 -0.94 52.88 -0.61
CA ALA A 126 0.19 53.76 -0.32
C ALA A 126 1.33 53.08 0.47
N TYR A 127 1.07 51.92 1.05
CA TYR A 127 1.98 51.13 1.87
C TYR A 127 2.30 49.76 1.26
N VAL A 128 1.51 49.28 0.30
CA VAL A 128 1.74 48.00 -0.42
C VAL A 128 3.14 47.87 -1.01
N GLU A 129 3.66 48.93 -1.63
CA GLU A 129 5.01 48.94 -2.23
C GLU A 129 6.09 49.55 -1.31
N ALA A 130 5.71 49.99 -0.11
CA ALA A 130 6.64 50.64 0.79
C ALA A 130 7.63 49.62 1.35
N SER A 131 8.93 49.90 1.22
CA SER A 131 9.91 49.10 1.93
C SER A 131 9.76 49.31 3.45
N ARG A 132 10.26 48.36 4.25
CA ARG A 132 10.33 48.53 5.71
C ARG A 132 11.01 49.85 6.10
N ALA A 133 12.02 50.29 5.34
CA ALA A 133 12.69 51.57 5.58
C ALA A 133 11.78 52.77 5.30
N ASP A 134 10.95 52.71 4.25
CA ASP A 134 10.01 53.77 3.91
C ASP A 134 8.90 53.90 4.96
N LEU A 135 8.40 52.76 5.47
CA LEU A 135 7.44 52.74 6.57
C LEU A 135 8.02 53.34 7.84
N ILE A 136 9.24 52.96 8.22
CA ILE A 136 9.92 53.51 9.39
C ILE A 136 10.09 55.03 9.25
N LYS A 137 10.50 55.52 8.07
CA LYS A 137 10.61 56.96 7.82
C LYS A 137 9.28 57.68 7.97
N LYS A 138 8.18 57.11 7.46
CA LYS A 138 6.83 57.69 7.61
C LYS A 138 6.40 57.75 9.07
N ILE A 139 6.66 56.70 9.87
CA ILE A 139 6.35 56.67 11.31
C ILE A 139 7.11 57.78 12.03
N LEU A 140 8.42 57.88 11.82
CA LEU A 140 9.24 58.92 12.45
C LEU A 140 8.75 60.33 12.08
N ALA A 141 8.41 60.56 10.81
CA ALA A 141 7.88 61.85 10.38
C ALA A 141 6.54 62.21 11.03
N VAL A 142 5.64 61.23 11.22
CA VAL A 142 4.37 61.43 11.93
C VAL A 142 4.63 61.75 13.40
N ASP A 143 5.48 60.96 14.07
CA ASP A 143 5.85 61.16 15.48
C ASP A 143 6.44 62.55 15.72
N GLU A 144 7.39 62.99 14.90
CA GLU A 144 7.98 64.34 14.95
C GLU A 144 6.90 65.42 14.79
N SER A 145 5.98 65.25 13.84
CA SER A 145 4.89 66.22 13.63
C SER A 145 3.93 66.29 14.81
N MET A 146 3.63 65.15 15.44
CA MET A 146 2.73 65.07 16.60
C MET A 146 3.36 65.71 17.83
N ILE A 147 4.65 65.47 18.07
CA ILE A 147 5.43 66.11 19.15
C ILE A 147 5.43 67.63 18.97
N ALA A 148 5.74 68.11 17.76
CA ALA A 148 5.74 69.55 17.48
C ALA A 148 4.35 70.19 17.67
N ALA A 149 3.28 69.52 17.24
CA ALA A 149 1.91 69.97 17.43
C ALA A 149 1.54 70.02 18.92
N ALA A 150 1.87 68.99 19.69
CA ALA A 150 1.62 68.92 21.12
C ALA A 150 2.37 70.01 21.89
N SER A 151 3.65 70.21 21.60
CA SER A 151 4.46 71.28 22.20
C SER A 151 3.87 72.66 21.90
N THR A 152 3.46 72.91 20.66
CA THR A 152 2.82 74.18 20.27
C THR A 152 1.48 74.39 21.02
N GLN A 153 0.66 73.35 21.15
CA GLN A 153 -0.60 73.42 21.90
C GLN A 153 -0.36 73.70 23.38
N PHE A 154 0.64 73.07 23.97
CA PHE A 154 1.04 73.33 25.35
C PHE A 154 1.45 74.78 25.56
N HIS A 155 2.37 75.29 24.72
CA HIS A 155 2.79 76.69 24.76
C HIS A 155 1.62 77.67 24.60
N ASN A 156 0.69 77.38 23.69
CA ASN A 156 -0.51 78.19 23.52
C ASN A 156 -1.42 78.17 24.75
N ALA A 157 -1.62 77.01 25.38
CA ALA A 157 -2.41 76.90 26.61
C ALA A 157 -1.75 77.66 27.77
N VAL A 158 -0.44 77.52 27.92
CA VAL A 158 0.36 78.26 28.92
C VAL A 158 0.24 79.78 28.68
N ALA A 159 0.35 80.24 27.43
CA ALA A 159 0.19 81.66 27.10
C ALA A 159 -1.21 82.17 27.47
N GLN A 160 -2.26 81.39 27.21
CA GLN A 160 -3.63 81.73 27.63
C GLN A 160 -3.77 81.81 29.16
N LEU A 161 -3.17 80.87 29.90
CA LEU A 161 -3.19 80.88 31.37
C LEU A 161 -2.47 82.10 31.96
N ARG A 162 -1.35 82.52 31.36
CA ARG A 162 -0.63 83.75 31.73
C ARG A 162 -1.48 85.00 31.54
N ILE A 163 -2.22 85.09 30.43
CA ILE A 163 -3.13 86.21 30.16
C ILE A 163 -4.24 86.27 31.22
N LEU A 164 -4.79 85.12 31.62
CA LEU A 164 -5.87 85.05 32.61
C LEU A 164 -5.38 85.28 34.05
N ASN A 165 -4.11 85.01 34.35
CA ASN A 165 -3.53 85.08 35.70
C ASN A 165 -2.28 85.98 35.75
N PRO A 166 -2.41 87.30 35.54
CA PRO A 166 -1.26 88.20 35.37
C PRO A 166 -0.39 88.37 36.62
N ASN A 167 -0.87 87.96 37.80
CA ASN A 167 -0.15 88.09 39.08
C ASN A 167 0.42 86.76 39.58
N VAL A 168 0.35 85.69 38.78
CA VAL A 168 0.84 84.35 39.14
C VAL A 168 2.05 84.04 38.26
N GLU A 169 3.19 83.76 38.91
CA GLU A 169 4.40 83.30 38.23
C GLU A 169 4.34 81.78 38.04
N PHE A 170 4.29 81.33 36.80
CA PHE A 170 4.26 79.90 36.46
C PHE A 170 5.68 79.35 36.39
N VAL A 171 5.94 78.22 37.06
CA VAL A 171 7.22 77.52 37.01
C VAL A 171 7.27 76.66 35.76
N GLU A 172 8.16 76.99 34.83
CA GLU A 172 8.31 76.29 33.53
C GLU A 172 9.64 75.53 33.40
N ASP A 173 10.42 75.48 34.48
CA ASP A 173 11.71 74.81 34.50
C ASP A 173 11.53 73.29 34.31
N GLY A 174 12.04 72.78 33.19
CA GLY A 174 11.93 71.37 32.79
C GLY A 174 10.72 71.03 31.89
N LEU A 175 9.94 72.02 31.45
CA LEU A 175 8.80 71.83 30.53
C LEU A 175 9.15 72.05 29.05
N ASP A 176 10.37 72.48 28.76
CA ASP A 176 10.88 72.66 27.39
C ASP A 176 11.78 71.47 27.04
N GLU A 177 11.39 70.69 26.03
CA GLU A 177 12.10 69.46 25.62
C GLU A 177 13.37 69.75 24.79
N ASP A 178 13.62 71.02 24.39
CA ASP A 178 14.75 71.41 23.53
C ASP A 178 16.10 71.63 24.28
N LYS A 179 16.37 70.90 25.36
CA LYS A 179 17.68 70.88 26.04
C LYS A 179 18.46 69.58 25.84
#